data_AF-A0A2H9NB64-F1
#
_entry.id   AF-A0A2H9NB64-F1
#
_cell.length_a   1.000
_cell.length_b   1.000
_cell.length_c   1.000
_cell.angle_alpha   90.00
_cell.angle_beta   90.00
_cell.angle_gamma   90.00
#
_symmetry.space_group_name_H-M   'P 1'
#
loop_
_entity.id
_entity.type
_entity.pdbx_description
1 polymer ?
#
loop_
_entity_poly.entity_id
_entity_poly.type
_entity_poly.pdbx_seq_one_letter_code
_entity_poly.pdbx_strand_id
1 'polypeptide(L)'
;MKNFKPRKNTVSAERTAMLLKTFTKMVQEKLKNHPVNKGRKYPANTLLLRGAGAGKPSIPSMKKMTGLKWAALVEMPVEEGICELAKIGIIRIKTNSTTETIKSAKEYAEKTIKNLKNFDALYVHIKGPDIPAHDGDLRKKTRIIEMIDKEFFKKIMEQVDFCKTSVLVTADHSTECTSKSHTARPTPLMICRPGVKSDGFNKFSEDNCEKGSVGLMQGKNVMKKLLK
;
A
#
# COMPACT_ATOMS: atom_id res chain seq x y z
N MET A 1 17.56 27.85 -10.93
CA MET A 1 16.48 26.94 -10.49
C MET A 1 15.25 27.24 -11.33
N LYS A 2 14.52 26.22 -11.83
CA LYS A 2 13.26 26.48 -12.58
C LYS A 2 12.31 27.26 -11.66
N ASN A 3 11.74 28.35 -12.15
CA ASN A 3 10.69 29.08 -11.43
C ASN A 3 9.51 28.14 -11.18
N PHE A 4 8.94 28.17 -9.97
CA PHE A 4 7.65 27.53 -9.71
C PHE A 4 6.61 28.20 -10.60
N LYS A 5 6.05 27.44 -11.55
CA LYS A 5 4.97 27.91 -12.42
C LYS A 5 3.65 27.33 -11.91
N PRO A 6 2.60 28.15 -11.74
CA PRO A 6 1.29 27.64 -11.38
C PRO A 6 0.78 26.73 -12.51
N ARG A 7 0.14 25.61 -12.14
CA ARG A 7 -0.46 24.67 -13.12
C ARG A 7 -1.83 25.12 -13.62
N LYS A 8 -2.48 26.03 -12.89
CA LYS A 8 -3.79 26.60 -13.21
C LYS A 8 -3.67 28.12 -13.18
N ASN A 9 -4.42 28.79 -14.04
CA ASN A 9 -4.49 30.25 -14.05
C ASN A 9 -5.49 30.74 -12.98
N THR A 10 -5.13 30.60 -11.70
CA THR A 10 -5.94 31.06 -10.58
C THR A 10 -5.08 31.79 -9.55
N VAL A 11 -5.66 32.79 -8.89
CA VAL A 11 -5.00 33.58 -7.83
C VAL A 11 -4.39 32.67 -6.75
N SER A 12 -5.10 31.61 -6.36
CA SER A 12 -4.60 30.65 -5.36
C SER A 12 -3.38 29.86 -5.85
N ALA A 13 -3.35 29.45 -7.13
CA ALA A 13 -2.21 28.74 -7.71
C ALA A 13 -0.98 29.65 -7.84
N GLU A 14 -1.18 30.89 -8.26
CA GLU A 14 -0.13 31.91 -8.33
C GLU A 14 0.46 32.21 -6.95
N ARG A 15 -0.41 32.42 -5.96
CA ARG A 15 0.00 32.60 -4.56
C ARG A 15 0.79 31.39 -4.05
N THR A 16 0.35 30.17 -4.36
CA THR A 16 1.07 28.95 -3.97
C THR A 16 2.46 28.89 -4.61
N ALA A 17 2.58 29.20 -5.91
CA ALA A 17 3.87 29.23 -6.61
C ALA A 17 4.82 30.29 -6.03
N MET A 18 4.29 31.47 -5.68
CA MET A 18 5.03 32.53 -4.99
C MET A 18 5.54 32.05 -3.63
N LEU A 19 4.67 31.45 -2.81
CA LEU A 19 5.04 30.93 -1.49
C LEU A 19 6.11 29.84 -1.57
N LEU A 20 6.00 28.90 -2.52
CA LEU A 20 7.01 27.87 -2.75
C LEU A 20 8.36 28.47 -3.14
N LYS A 21 8.37 29.53 -3.97
CA LYS A 21 9.58 30.26 -4.35
C LYS A 21 10.22 30.91 -3.13
N THR A 22 9.44 31.62 -2.32
CA THR A 22 9.91 32.29 -1.10
C THR A 22 10.46 31.27 -0.09
N PHE A 23 9.68 30.22 0.20
CA PHE A 23 10.10 29.15 1.10
C PHE A 23 11.41 28.49 0.65
N THR A 24 11.54 28.19 -0.66
CA THR A 24 12.76 27.54 -1.16
C THR A 24 13.99 28.43 -1.00
N LYS A 25 13.87 29.75 -1.20
CA LYS A 25 14.97 30.69 -0.94
C LYS A 25 15.37 30.69 0.53
N MET A 26 14.41 30.79 1.44
CA MET A 26 14.66 30.77 2.88
C MET A 26 15.34 29.47 3.33
N VAL A 27 14.91 28.33 2.79
CA VAL A 27 15.52 27.02 3.03
C VAL A 27 16.98 27.01 2.56
N GLN A 28 17.25 27.52 1.36
CA GLN A 28 18.62 27.55 0.82
C GLN A 28 19.54 28.43 1.64
N GLU A 29 19.10 29.62 2.03
CA GLU A 29 19.85 30.54 2.87
C GLU A 29 20.22 29.90 4.22
N LYS A 30 19.24 29.25 4.88
CA LYS A 30 19.48 28.56 6.15
C LYS A 30 20.38 27.33 6.00
N LEU A 31 20.14 26.49 5.00
CA LEU A 31 20.86 25.23 4.86
C LEU A 31 22.27 25.39 4.28
N LYS A 32 22.54 26.45 3.49
CA LYS A 32 23.86 26.70 2.90
C LYS A 32 24.98 26.73 3.94
N ASN A 33 24.73 27.37 5.08
CA ASN A 33 25.71 27.54 6.15
C ASN A 33 25.51 26.58 7.33
N HIS A 34 24.61 25.61 7.21
CA HIS A 34 24.30 24.69 8.30
C HIS A 34 25.52 23.78 8.62
N PRO A 35 25.86 23.53 9.89
CA PRO A 35 27.04 22.75 10.27
C PRO A 35 27.13 21.36 9.60
N VAL A 36 25.98 20.69 9.43
CA VAL A 36 25.89 19.38 8.74
C VAL A 36 26.36 19.43 7.27
N ASN A 37 26.33 20.60 6.62
CA ASN A 37 26.79 20.79 5.26
C ASN A 37 28.27 21.22 5.15
N LYS A 38 28.92 21.53 6.28
CA LYS A 38 30.34 21.90 6.30
C LYS A 38 31.20 20.70 5.85
N GLY A 39 32.08 20.92 4.87
CA GLY A 39 32.98 19.88 4.35
C GLY A 39 32.34 18.85 3.41
N ARG A 40 31.03 18.95 3.11
CA ARG A 40 30.40 18.06 2.13
C ARG A 40 30.74 18.50 0.70
N LYS A 41 31.20 17.56 -0.13
CA LYS A 41 31.36 17.76 -1.60
C LYS A 41 30.02 18.12 -2.27
N TYR A 42 28.92 17.56 -1.78
CA TYR A 42 27.55 17.83 -2.24
C TYR A 42 26.68 18.22 -1.03
N PRO A 43 26.52 19.53 -0.73
CA PRO A 43 25.75 19.98 0.41
C PRO A 43 24.24 19.74 0.19
N ALA A 44 23.55 19.25 1.21
CA ALA A 44 22.09 19.14 1.23
C ALA A 44 21.47 20.50 1.57
N ASN A 45 21.50 21.44 0.62
CA ASN A 45 21.15 22.84 0.83
C ASN A 45 19.81 23.25 0.20
N THR A 46 19.03 22.30 -0.30
CA THR A 46 17.72 22.59 -0.90
C THR A 46 16.75 21.44 -0.68
N LEU A 47 15.45 21.71 -0.86
CA LEU A 47 14.39 20.71 -0.73
C LEU A 47 13.68 20.55 -2.07
N LEU A 48 13.56 19.31 -2.55
CA LEU A 48 12.79 18.98 -3.74
C LEU A 48 11.33 18.77 -3.35
N LEU A 49 10.48 19.76 -3.64
CA LEU A 49 9.06 19.76 -3.30
C LEU A 49 8.25 19.13 -4.44
N ARG A 50 7.44 18.11 -4.14
CA ARG A 50 6.56 17.42 -5.10
C ARG A 50 5.32 16.86 -4.41
N GLY A 51 4.30 16.48 -5.19
CA GLY A 51 3.12 15.80 -4.66
C GLY A 51 2.22 16.67 -3.78
N ALA A 52 2.06 17.96 -4.12
CA ALA A 52 1.22 18.87 -3.34
C ALA A 52 -0.26 18.43 -3.36
N GLY A 53 -0.82 18.20 -2.17
CA GLY A 53 -2.26 18.04 -1.98
C GLY A 53 -2.93 19.39 -1.75
N ALA A 54 -4.12 19.59 -2.32
CA ALA A 54 -4.87 20.84 -2.14
C ALA A 54 -5.46 21.01 -0.72
N GLY A 55 -5.54 19.92 0.04
CA GLY A 55 -6.04 19.87 1.41
C GLY A 55 -6.15 18.43 1.90
N LYS A 56 -6.46 18.25 3.19
CA LYS A 56 -6.77 16.93 3.76
C LYS A 56 -8.10 16.46 3.17
N PRO A 57 -8.16 15.33 2.44
CA PRO A 57 -9.43 14.85 1.89
C PRO A 57 -10.38 14.47 3.03
N SER A 58 -11.67 14.74 2.84
CA SER A 58 -12.71 14.26 3.75
C SER A 58 -13.27 12.96 3.21
N ILE A 59 -13.08 11.87 3.96
CA ILE A 59 -13.62 10.55 3.62
C ILE A 59 -14.42 10.00 4.82
N PRO A 60 -15.48 9.21 4.57
CA PRO A 60 -16.17 8.51 5.65
C PRO A 60 -15.22 7.51 6.33
N SER A 61 -15.44 7.23 7.61
CA SER A 61 -14.70 6.17 8.29
C SER A 61 -15.09 4.81 7.75
N MET A 62 -14.19 3.83 7.83
CA MET A 62 -14.50 2.45 7.46
C MET A 62 -15.64 1.87 8.28
N LYS A 63 -15.73 2.22 9.57
CA LYS A 63 -16.87 1.82 10.41
C LYS A 63 -18.19 2.39 9.89
N LYS A 64 -18.22 3.65 9.41
CA LYS A 64 -19.41 4.24 8.80
C LYS A 64 -19.78 3.55 7.47
N MET A 65 -18.78 3.15 6.69
CA MET A 65 -19.01 2.51 5.38
C MET A 65 -19.43 1.04 5.47
N THR A 66 -18.94 0.31 6.46
CA THR A 66 -19.05 -1.16 6.52
C THR A 66 -19.77 -1.67 7.77
N GLY A 67 -19.96 -0.83 8.79
CA GLY A 67 -20.44 -1.26 10.11
C GLY A 67 -19.38 -1.93 10.99
N LEU A 68 -18.23 -2.30 10.42
CA LEU A 68 -17.20 -3.11 11.07
C LEU A 68 -16.12 -2.27 11.74
N LYS A 69 -15.50 -2.81 12.79
CA LYS A 69 -14.30 -2.27 13.43
C LYS A 69 -13.06 -2.80 12.73
N TRP A 70 -12.35 -1.90 12.03
CA TRP A 70 -11.19 -2.24 11.22
C TRP A 70 -9.86 -1.98 11.93
N ALA A 71 -8.89 -2.84 11.65
CA ALA A 71 -7.47 -2.53 11.82
C ALA A 71 -6.66 -2.90 10.58
N ALA A 72 -5.46 -2.35 10.48
CA ALA A 72 -4.56 -2.56 9.36
C ALA A 72 -3.12 -2.87 9.83
N LEU A 73 -2.45 -3.74 9.08
CA LEU A 73 -1.03 -4.00 9.16
C LEU A 73 -0.41 -3.39 7.88
N VAL A 74 0.21 -2.23 8.02
CA VAL A 74 0.81 -1.44 6.92
C VAL A 74 2.22 -1.01 7.31
N GLU A 75 3.06 -0.69 6.32
CA GLU A 75 4.49 -0.38 6.54
C GLU A 75 4.89 1.02 6.11
N MET A 76 4.11 1.58 5.20
CA MET A 76 4.49 2.71 4.40
C MET A 76 3.65 3.92 4.86
N PRO A 77 4.27 5.12 5.01
CA PRO A 77 3.58 6.27 5.59
C PRO A 77 2.32 6.72 4.83
N VAL A 78 2.22 6.44 3.52
CA VAL A 78 1.05 6.82 2.73
C VAL A 78 -0.17 5.98 3.10
N GLU A 79 0.02 4.68 3.34
CA GLU A 79 -0.99 3.72 3.78
C GLU A 79 -1.40 4.00 5.24
N GLU A 80 -0.45 4.37 6.10
CA GLU A 80 -0.76 4.86 7.46
C GLU A 80 -1.66 6.11 7.40
N GLY A 81 -1.33 7.07 6.52
CA GLY A 81 -2.15 8.26 6.31
C GLY A 81 -3.56 7.95 5.80
N ILE A 82 -3.70 6.97 4.89
CA ILE A 82 -5.02 6.49 4.43
C ILE A 82 -5.79 5.85 5.60
N CYS A 83 -5.14 5.03 6.42
CA CYS A 83 -5.75 4.42 7.60
C CYS A 83 -6.23 5.48 8.59
N GLU A 84 -5.43 6.53 8.84
CA GLU A 84 -5.82 7.65 9.71
C GLU A 84 -7.07 8.36 9.17
N LEU A 85 -7.06 8.72 7.88
CA LEU A 85 -8.20 9.36 7.22
C LEU A 85 -9.48 8.52 7.32
N ALA A 86 -9.34 7.20 7.18
CA ALA A 86 -10.43 6.24 7.20
C ALA A 86 -10.80 5.76 8.63
N LYS A 87 -10.12 6.27 9.67
CA LYS A 87 -10.24 5.85 11.08
C LYS A 87 -10.08 4.34 11.28
N ILE A 88 -9.10 3.74 10.60
CA ILE A 88 -8.69 2.35 10.75
C ILE A 88 -7.58 2.28 11.81
N GLY A 89 -7.68 1.36 12.77
CA GLY A 89 -6.61 1.16 13.76
C GLY A 89 -5.34 0.61 13.11
N ILE A 90 -4.15 1.00 13.59
CA ILE A 90 -2.88 0.48 13.05
C ILE A 90 -2.28 -0.54 14.01
N ILE A 91 -2.04 -1.74 13.51
CA ILE A 91 -1.26 -2.79 14.17
C ILE A 91 0.17 -2.69 13.64
N ARG A 92 1.07 -2.10 14.43
CA ARG A 92 2.47 -1.90 14.03
C ARG A 92 3.19 -3.23 13.85
N ILE A 93 3.99 -3.36 12.82
CA ILE A 93 4.94 -4.46 12.60
C ILE A 93 6.36 -3.93 12.89
N LYS A 94 7.20 -4.74 13.53
CA LYS A 94 8.57 -4.33 13.88
C LYS A 94 9.52 -4.53 12.70
N THR A 95 9.34 -5.61 11.95
CA THR A 95 10.14 -5.93 10.77
C THR A 95 9.55 -5.34 9.49
N ASN A 96 10.41 -4.90 8.59
CA ASN A 96 9.99 -4.34 7.30
C ASN A 96 9.90 -5.45 6.22
N SER A 97 8.73 -5.64 5.59
CA SER A 97 8.49 -6.65 4.54
C SER A 97 9.27 -6.41 3.25
N THR A 98 9.81 -5.21 3.08
CA THR A 98 10.70 -4.86 1.96
C THR A 98 12.07 -5.55 2.05
N THR A 99 12.45 -6.00 3.24
CA THR A 99 13.62 -6.86 3.43
C THR A 99 13.17 -8.30 3.26
N GLU A 100 13.76 -9.05 2.33
CA GLU A 100 13.49 -10.48 2.07
C GLU A 100 13.83 -11.36 3.28
N THR A 101 13.10 -11.18 4.37
CA THR A 101 13.39 -11.82 5.64
C THR A 101 12.19 -12.67 6.01
N ILE A 102 12.44 -13.95 6.28
CA ILE A 102 11.45 -14.90 6.82
C ILE A 102 10.73 -14.30 8.04
N LYS A 103 11.45 -13.49 8.83
CA LYS A 103 10.92 -12.82 10.02
C LYS A 103 9.77 -11.85 9.70
N SER A 104 9.79 -11.19 8.53
CA SER A 104 8.76 -10.21 8.19
C SER A 104 7.41 -10.86 7.89
N ALA A 105 7.34 -11.77 6.92
CA ALA A 105 6.11 -12.47 6.58
C ALA A 105 5.52 -13.26 7.77
N LYS A 106 6.38 -13.85 8.62
CA LYS A 106 5.96 -14.54 9.84
C LYS A 106 5.35 -13.59 10.89
N GLU A 107 5.97 -12.44 11.16
CA GLU A 107 5.40 -11.45 12.11
C GLU A 107 4.03 -10.96 11.61
N TYR A 108 3.89 -10.75 10.31
CA TYR A 108 2.63 -10.40 9.67
C TYR A 108 1.52 -11.43 9.94
N ALA A 109 1.78 -12.71 9.72
CA ALA A 109 0.80 -13.76 9.98
C ALA A 109 0.42 -13.83 11.46
N GLU A 110 1.42 -13.84 12.34
CA GLU A 110 1.20 -13.93 13.79
C GLU A 110 0.37 -12.76 14.31
N LYS A 111 0.62 -11.53 13.85
CA LYS A 111 -0.18 -10.37 14.24
C LYS A 111 -1.56 -10.35 13.62
N THR A 112 -1.72 -10.81 12.38
CA THR A 112 -3.04 -10.97 11.77
C THR A 112 -3.88 -11.92 12.62
N ILE A 113 -3.39 -13.15 12.85
CA ILE A 113 -4.11 -14.18 13.61
C ILE A 113 -4.45 -13.71 15.02
N LYS A 114 -3.47 -13.13 15.74
CA LYS A 114 -3.67 -12.63 17.10
C LYS A 114 -4.76 -11.56 17.20
N ASN A 115 -4.93 -10.74 16.16
CA ASN A 115 -5.85 -9.59 16.18
C ASN A 115 -7.23 -9.87 15.57
N LEU A 116 -7.45 -11.03 14.95
CA LEU A 116 -8.79 -11.42 14.46
C LEU A 116 -9.85 -11.43 15.57
N LYS A 117 -9.46 -11.66 16.83
CA LYS A 117 -10.38 -11.60 18.00
C LYS A 117 -10.70 -10.20 18.51
N ASN A 118 -9.96 -9.17 18.06
CA ASN A 118 -10.06 -7.80 18.58
C ASN A 118 -10.77 -6.83 17.62
N PHE A 119 -10.93 -7.24 16.37
CA PHE A 119 -11.42 -6.45 15.24
C PHE A 119 -12.30 -7.33 14.36
N ASP A 120 -13.31 -6.73 13.74
CA ASP A 120 -14.23 -7.46 12.85
C ASP A 120 -13.62 -7.64 11.45
N ALA A 121 -12.64 -6.82 11.09
CA ALA A 121 -11.93 -6.90 9.82
C ALA A 121 -10.48 -6.41 9.93
N LEU A 122 -9.58 -7.08 9.20
CA LEU A 122 -8.16 -6.75 9.11
C LEU A 122 -7.77 -6.48 7.66
N TYR A 123 -7.09 -5.36 7.42
CA TYR A 123 -6.41 -5.05 6.17
C TYR A 123 -4.91 -5.34 6.30
N VAL A 124 -4.40 -6.30 5.54
CA VAL A 124 -2.99 -6.67 5.58
C VAL A 124 -2.32 -6.24 4.28
N HIS A 125 -1.41 -5.28 4.37
CA HIS A 125 -0.64 -4.79 3.22
C HIS A 125 0.81 -5.22 3.33
N ILE A 126 1.29 -5.96 2.31
CA ILE A 126 2.66 -6.47 2.23
C ILE A 126 3.32 -5.82 1.01
N LYS A 127 4.26 -4.89 1.23
CA LYS A 127 4.88 -4.11 0.16
C LYS A 127 5.91 -4.90 -0.66
N GLY A 128 6.48 -5.94 -0.06
CA GLY A 128 7.63 -6.72 -0.55
C GLY A 128 7.72 -6.89 -2.08
N PRO A 129 6.71 -7.43 -2.78
CA PRO A 129 6.80 -7.75 -4.21
C PRO A 129 6.95 -6.55 -5.17
N ASP A 130 6.62 -5.33 -4.74
CA ASP A 130 6.58 -4.15 -5.61
C ASP A 130 7.97 -3.56 -5.90
N ILE A 131 8.83 -3.53 -4.89
CA ILE A 131 10.19 -2.97 -4.98
C ILE A 131 11.05 -3.69 -6.04
N PRO A 132 11.21 -5.03 -6.02
CA PRO A 132 11.99 -5.72 -7.04
C PRO A 132 11.36 -5.56 -8.44
N ALA A 133 10.04 -5.36 -8.54
CA ALA A 133 9.41 -5.08 -9.82
C ALA A 133 9.86 -3.74 -10.40
N HIS A 134 9.98 -2.70 -9.57
CA HIS A 134 10.57 -1.41 -9.98
C HIS A 134 12.06 -1.50 -10.33
N ASP A 135 12.81 -2.44 -9.74
CA ASP A 135 14.20 -2.69 -10.12
C ASP A 135 14.32 -3.52 -11.42
N GLY A 136 13.23 -4.20 -11.82
CA GLY A 136 13.17 -5.16 -12.91
C GLY A 136 13.71 -6.54 -12.55
N ASP A 137 13.85 -6.83 -11.26
CA ASP A 137 14.36 -8.10 -10.75
C ASP A 137 13.21 -9.12 -10.59
N LEU A 138 12.95 -9.84 -11.68
CA LEU A 138 11.92 -10.88 -11.71
C LEU A 138 12.18 -11.99 -10.68
N ARG A 139 13.43 -12.47 -10.56
CA ARG A 139 13.76 -13.59 -9.67
C ARG A 139 13.52 -13.23 -8.21
N LYS A 140 13.90 -12.01 -7.83
CA LYS A 140 13.68 -11.46 -6.50
C LYS A 140 12.19 -11.28 -6.21
N LYS A 141 11.42 -10.74 -7.15
CA LYS A 141 9.95 -10.64 -7.03
C LYS A 141 9.31 -12.01 -6.80
N THR A 142 9.67 -13.02 -7.59
CA THR A 142 9.17 -14.40 -7.44
C THR A 142 9.50 -14.96 -6.07
N ARG A 143 10.76 -14.85 -5.62
CA ARG A 143 11.20 -15.34 -4.31
C ARG A 143 10.43 -14.69 -3.15
N ILE A 144 10.14 -13.40 -3.23
CA ILE A 144 9.34 -12.71 -2.21
C ILE A 144 7.90 -13.24 -2.19
N ILE A 145 7.28 -13.45 -3.35
CA ILE A 145 5.93 -14.02 -3.42
C ILE A 145 5.91 -15.43 -2.82
N GLU A 146 6.88 -16.28 -3.14
CA GLU A 146 7.02 -17.62 -2.56
C GLU A 146 7.23 -17.57 -1.03
N MET A 147 8.01 -16.62 -0.54
CA MET A 147 8.21 -16.41 0.89
C MET A 147 6.91 -15.98 1.58
N ILE A 148 6.12 -15.09 0.97
CA ILE A 148 4.81 -14.68 1.49
C ILE A 148 3.87 -15.89 1.52
N ASP A 149 3.84 -16.69 0.46
CA ASP A 149 3.03 -17.93 0.43
C ASP A 149 3.40 -18.88 1.59
N LYS A 150 4.71 -19.20 1.70
CA LYS A 150 5.23 -20.14 2.68
C LYS A 150 5.09 -19.69 4.12
N GLU A 151 5.31 -18.41 4.42
CA GLU A 151 5.41 -17.92 5.79
C GLU A 151 4.16 -17.17 6.25
N PHE A 152 3.48 -16.46 5.35
CA PHE A 152 2.22 -15.77 5.66
C PHE A 152 1.02 -16.67 5.39
N PHE A 153 0.76 -17.03 4.12
CA PHE A 153 -0.47 -17.73 3.75
C PHE A 153 -0.56 -19.12 4.37
N LYS A 154 0.53 -19.87 4.45
CA LYS A 154 0.55 -21.16 5.15
C LYS A 154 0.01 -21.06 6.57
N LYS A 155 0.47 -20.07 7.36
CA LYS A 155 0.02 -19.87 8.73
C LYS A 155 -1.45 -19.44 8.82
N ILE A 156 -1.89 -18.57 7.91
CA ILE A 156 -3.29 -18.18 7.80
C ILE A 156 -4.14 -19.43 7.52
N MET A 157 -3.72 -20.28 6.58
CA MET A 157 -4.43 -21.52 6.24
C MET A 157 -4.50 -22.52 7.41
N GLU A 158 -3.44 -22.61 8.20
CA GLU A 158 -3.36 -23.54 9.33
C GLU A 158 -4.16 -23.08 10.56
N GLN A 159 -4.37 -21.77 10.75
CA GLN A 159 -4.86 -21.23 12.03
C GLN A 159 -6.15 -20.39 11.93
N VAL A 160 -6.59 -20.04 10.71
CA VAL A 160 -7.83 -19.27 10.52
C VAL A 160 -8.97 -20.22 10.14
N ASP A 161 -10.07 -20.14 10.89
CA ASP A 161 -11.31 -20.86 10.56
C ASP A 161 -12.05 -20.14 9.43
N PHE A 162 -11.90 -20.63 8.20
CA PHE A 162 -12.56 -20.09 7.01
C PHE A 162 -14.06 -20.37 6.95
N CYS A 163 -14.60 -21.24 7.81
CA CYS A 163 -16.05 -21.40 7.96
C CYS A 163 -16.69 -20.21 8.68
N LYS A 164 -15.88 -19.38 9.34
CA LYS A 164 -16.31 -18.15 10.05
C LYS A 164 -15.64 -16.89 9.53
N THR A 165 -14.56 -17.03 8.76
CA THR A 165 -13.72 -15.91 8.33
C THR A 165 -13.71 -15.81 6.81
N SER A 166 -14.10 -14.64 6.30
CA SER A 166 -13.93 -14.31 4.89
C SER A 166 -12.54 -13.75 4.63
N VAL A 167 -11.89 -14.24 3.58
CA VAL A 167 -10.56 -13.80 3.14
C VAL A 167 -10.62 -13.31 1.71
N LEU A 168 -9.98 -12.17 1.47
CA LEU A 168 -9.83 -11.58 0.16
C LEU A 168 -8.35 -11.33 -0.11
N VAL A 169 -7.86 -11.81 -1.25
CA VAL A 169 -6.47 -11.64 -1.67
C VAL A 169 -6.43 -10.97 -3.04
N THR A 170 -5.68 -9.88 -3.14
CA THR A 170 -5.45 -9.14 -4.38
C THR A 170 -4.24 -8.22 -4.24
N ALA A 171 -3.90 -7.50 -5.31
CA ALA A 171 -2.95 -6.39 -5.30
C ALA A 171 -3.67 -5.06 -5.59
N ASP A 172 -3.17 -3.98 -5.00
CA ASP A 172 -3.67 -2.62 -5.22
C ASP A 172 -3.37 -2.10 -6.63
N HIS A 173 -2.27 -2.56 -7.24
CA HIS A 173 -1.94 -2.34 -8.64
C HIS A 173 -1.02 -3.42 -9.20
N SER A 174 -0.90 -3.44 -10.54
CA SER A 174 0.11 -4.24 -11.24
C SER A 174 1.41 -3.44 -11.35
N THR A 175 2.54 -4.11 -11.08
CA THR A 175 3.89 -3.58 -11.34
C THR A 175 4.68 -4.61 -12.11
N GLU A 176 5.02 -4.31 -13.36
CA GLU A 176 5.68 -5.24 -14.27
C GLU A 176 7.20 -5.04 -14.23
N CYS A 177 7.96 -6.12 -14.08
CA CYS A 177 9.43 -6.06 -14.06
C CYS A 177 10.01 -5.54 -15.38
N THR A 178 9.33 -5.79 -16.50
CA THR A 178 9.73 -5.34 -17.84
C THR A 178 9.60 -3.82 -18.00
N SER A 179 8.54 -3.22 -17.46
CA SER A 179 8.31 -1.77 -17.52
C SER A 179 8.95 -1.01 -16.37
N LYS A 180 9.29 -1.69 -15.27
CA LYS A 180 9.81 -1.09 -14.01
C LYS A 180 8.87 -0.04 -13.42
N SER A 181 7.59 -0.13 -13.75
CA SER A 181 6.57 0.83 -13.35
C SER A 181 5.24 0.14 -13.09
N HIS A 182 4.35 0.87 -12.44
CA HIS A 182 2.96 0.46 -12.36
C HIS A 182 2.37 0.40 -13.77
N THR A 183 1.49 -0.57 -14.03
CA THR A 183 0.78 -0.72 -15.30
C THR A 183 -0.72 -0.78 -15.07
N ALA A 184 -1.50 -0.61 -16.14
CA ALA A 184 -2.97 -0.64 -16.08
C ALA A 184 -3.55 -2.05 -16.20
N ARG A 185 -2.71 -3.11 -16.13
CA ARG A 185 -3.20 -4.49 -16.19
C ARG A 185 -4.03 -4.81 -14.95
N PRO A 186 -5.17 -5.52 -15.10
CA PRO A 186 -5.94 -6.00 -13.96
C PRO A 186 -5.09 -6.84 -13.01
N THR A 187 -5.35 -6.75 -11.71
CA THR A 187 -4.71 -7.57 -10.68
C THR A 187 -5.55 -8.82 -10.38
N PRO A 188 -4.91 -9.96 -10.04
CA PRO A 188 -5.64 -11.16 -9.66
C PRO A 188 -6.43 -10.92 -8.36
N LEU A 189 -7.63 -11.50 -8.26
CA LEU A 189 -8.52 -11.36 -7.12
C LEU A 189 -9.09 -12.73 -6.74
N MET A 190 -8.95 -13.09 -5.46
CA MET A 190 -9.57 -14.27 -4.86
C MET A 190 -10.44 -13.84 -3.69
N ILE A 191 -11.65 -14.41 -3.61
CA ILE A 191 -12.56 -14.25 -2.48
C ILE A 191 -12.90 -15.64 -1.96
N CYS A 192 -12.52 -15.91 -0.71
CA CYS A 192 -12.91 -17.10 0.04
C CYS A 192 -13.83 -16.66 1.17
N ARG A 193 -15.05 -17.21 1.26
CA ARG A 193 -15.98 -16.89 2.35
C ARG A 193 -16.98 -18.02 2.59
N PRO A 194 -17.58 -18.08 3.78
CA PRO A 194 -18.63 -19.05 4.08
C PRO A 194 -19.76 -18.99 3.04
N GLY A 195 -20.19 -20.16 2.55
CA GLY A 195 -21.31 -20.29 1.62
C GLY A 195 -21.02 -19.97 0.15
N VAL A 196 -19.77 -19.63 -0.23
CA VAL A 196 -19.38 -19.47 -1.64
C VAL A 196 -18.82 -20.75 -2.21
N LYS A 197 -19.30 -21.13 -3.40
CA LYS A 197 -18.78 -22.28 -4.16
C LYS A 197 -17.47 -21.90 -4.84
N SER A 198 -16.48 -22.78 -4.75
CA SER A 198 -15.20 -22.64 -5.47
C SER A 198 -15.40 -22.78 -6.98
N ASP A 199 -14.63 -21.99 -7.74
CA ASP A 199 -14.54 -22.11 -9.21
C ASP A 199 -13.70 -23.33 -9.66
N GLY A 200 -13.09 -24.07 -8.72
CA GLY A 200 -12.35 -25.30 -9.01
C GLY A 200 -10.88 -25.12 -9.37
N PHE A 201 -10.36 -23.88 -9.35
CA PHE A 201 -8.93 -23.62 -9.57
C PHE A 201 -8.08 -23.97 -8.34
N ASN A 202 -6.89 -24.53 -8.58
CA ASN A 202 -5.95 -24.94 -7.53
C ASN A 202 -4.71 -24.03 -7.40
N LYS A 203 -4.63 -22.96 -8.21
CA LYS A 203 -3.52 -21.99 -8.20
C LYS A 203 -4.05 -20.57 -8.31
N PHE A 204 -3.51 -19.66 -7.51
CA PHE A 204 -3.76 -18.23 -7.63
C PHE A 204 -2.76 -17.62 -8.61
N SER A 205 -3.24 -17.19 -9.78
CA SER A 205 -2.45 -16.60 -10.86
C SER A 205 -3.35 -15.75 -11.75
N GLU A 206 -2.75 -14.84 -12.52
CA GLU A 206 -3.44 -13.99 -13.48
C GLU A 206 -4.31 -14.81 -14.46
N ASP A 207 -3.76 -15.90 -15.03
CA ASP A 207 -4.44 -16.75 -16.01
C ASP A 207 -5.67 -17.49 -15.44
N ASN A 208 -5.61 -17.92 -14.19
CA ASN A 208 -6.76 -18.57 -13.53
C ASN A 208 -7.79 -17.53 -13.09
N CYS A 209 -7.36 -16.38 -12.58
CA CYS A 209 -8.26 -15.31 -12.17
C CYS A 209 -9.04 -14.70 -13.34
N GLU A 210 -8.48 -14.68 -14.55
CA GLU A 210 -9.19 -14.26 -15.77
C GLU A 210 -10.42 -15.14 -16.06
N LYS A 211 -10.38 -16.42 -15.67
CA LYS A 211 -11.45 -17.40 -15.88
C LYS A 211 -12.39 -17.53 -14.67
N GLY A 212 -12.14 -16.80 -13.59
CA GLY A 212 -12.90 -16.87 -12.34
C GLY A 212 -14.28 -16.24 -12.42
N SER A 213 -15.23 -16.75 -11.65
CA SER A 213 -16.64 -16.30 -11.66
C SER A 213 -16.85 -14.90 -11.06
N VAL A 214 -15.84 -14.35 -10.37
CA VAL A 214 -15.86 -12.96 -9.88
C VAL A 214 -15.86 -11.96 -11.04
N GLY A 215 -15.20 -12.30 -12.15
CA GLY A 215 -15.06 -11.45 -13.34
C GLY A 215 -14.22 -10.19 -13.11
N LEU A 216 -14.09 -9.38 -14.16
CA LEU A 216 -13.37 -8.10 -14.10
C LEU A 216 -14.18 -7.06 -13.31
N MET A 217 -13.53 -6.43 -12.32
CA MET A 217 -14.19 -5.49 -11.43
C MET A 217 -13.29 -4.30 -11.09
N GLN A 218 -13.91 -3.12 -10.93
CA GLN A 218 -13.21 -1.95 -10.40
C GLN A 218 -12.91 -2.11 -8.90
N GLY A 219 -11.71 -1.74 -8.46
CA GLY A 219 -11.27 -1.87 -7.06
C GLY A 219 -12.26 -1.34 -6.01
N LYS A 220 -12.93 -0.21 -6.29
CA LYS A 220 -13.95 0.38 -5.39
C LYS A 220 -15.17 -0.53 -5.11
N ASN A 221 -15.41 -1.54 -5.95
CA ASN A 221 -16.52 -2.48 -5.81
C ASN A 221 -16.14 -3.76 -5.06
N VAL A 222 -14.84 -4.04 -4.89
CA VAL A 222 -14.31 -5.27 -4.30
C VAL A 222 -14.83 -5.46 -2.87
N MET A 223 -14.79 -4.42 -2.05
CA MET A 223 -15.31 -4.46 -0.67
C MET A 223 -16.82 -4.73 -0.61
N LYS A 224 -17.60 -4.17 -1.55
CA LYS A 224 -19.04 -4.45 -1.63
C LYS A 224 -19.32 -5.90 -2.01
N LYS A 225 -18.46 -6.52 -2.84
CA LYS A 225 -18.57 -7.93 -3.21
C LYS A 225 -18.25 -8.83 -2.01
N LEU A 226 -17.23 -8.49 -1.22
CA LEU A 226 -16.84 -9.26 -0.03
C LEU A 226 -17.93 -9.28 1.05
N LEU A 227 -18.52 -8.11 1.33
CA LEU A 227 -19.46 -7.90 2.45
C LEU A 227 -20.93 -8.27 2.17
N LYS A 228 -21.25 -8.69 0.94
CA LYS A 228 -22.61 -9.12 0.54
C LYS A 228 -22.90 -10.56 0.91
#